data_AF-A0A257TJB2-F1
#
_entry.id   AF-A0A257TJB2-F1
#
_cell.length_a   1.000
_cell.length_b   1.000
_cell.length_c   1.000
_cell.angle_alpha   90.00
_cell.angle_beta   90.00
_cell.angle_gamma   90.00
#
_symmetry.space_group_name_H-M   'P 1'
#
loop_
_entity.id
_entity.type
_entity.pdbx_description
1 polymer ?
#
loop_
_entity_poly.entity_id
_entity_poly.type
_entity_poly.pdbx_seq_one_letter_code
_entity_poly.pdbx_strand_id
1 'polypeptide(L)'
;MAGRAEDATTASARYNNCRRAQLRRGQLVVRRKPKPPVRSALVIQPAVTQAVAQVKRLSRRHVPRRIGWSVVAAGLLSVVGLSVWLHHFYAIRAFGKTAIVRPEPGGTLLICGGGKLPDELRRRFYDRAGGDDARIVVIPGIYVGDDDELSAAFLEPWQRLGVRSVRLISARSPRLANAAAIVGVVASATGVWLGGGDQEWLAATYSGTAVEREIKRVLQRGGVVGGSSAGAAVMSPLMIAGGRCDAVEASGLGLWPDSVIDQHLLKRNRLNRLLGVVNAHPEVIGFGVDERTALEVGLRNNRLSVIGDSYVVACIPSARDRLARVEILKRGDETTLLALRESNPAISSRDELDEYLAAAAE
;
A
#
# COMPACT_ATOMS: atom_id res chain seq x y z
N MET A 1 15.96 21.24 -27.26
CA MET A 1 17.33 20.86 -26.88
C MET A 1 17.42 19.34 -26.77
N ALA A 2 18.42 18.76 -27.43
CA ALA A 2 18.54 17.32 -27.68
C ALA A 2 18.77 16.52 -26.38
N GLY A 3 17.88 15.58 -26.09
CA GLY A 3 18.10 14.56 -25.06
C GLY A 3 19.08 13.52 -25.58
N ARG A 4 20.22 13.34 -24.91
CA ARG A 4 21.12 12.21 -25.15
C ARG A 4 20.37 10.92 -24.84
N ALA A 5 20.14 10.10 -25.86
CA ALA A 5 19.82 8.70 -25.67
C ALA A 5 21.01 8.05 -24.94
N GLU A 6 20.76 7.49 -23.76
CA GLU A 6 21.76 6.71 -23.03
C GLU A 6 21.94 5.35 -23.71
N ASP A 7 23.18 5.01 -24.05
CA ASP A 7 23.53 3.74 -24.69
C ASP A 7 23.33 2.57 -23.74
N ALA A 8 22.77 1.46 -24.23
CA ALA A 8 22.39 0.26 -23.47
C ALA A 8 23.59 -0.33 -22.68
N THR A 9 24.80 -0.15 -23.21
CA THR A 9 26.08 -0.52 -22.58
C THR A 9 26.29 0.19 -21.24
N THR A 10 25.86 1.44 -21.13
CA THR A 10 26.03 2.27 -19.94
C THR A 10 25.00 1.93 -18.87
N ALA A 11 23.78 1.56 -19.28
CA ALA A 11 22.74 1.06 -18.40
C ALA A 11 23.12 -0.30 -17.78
N SER A 12 23.66 -1.22 -18.58
CA SER A 12 24.15 -2.54 -18.13
C SER A 12 25.34 -2.42 -17.16
N ALA A 13 26.31 -1.55 -17.44
CA ALA A 13 27.44 -1.30 -16.55
C ALA A 13 26.99 -0.73 -15.17
N ARG A 14 25.97 0.14 -15.17
CA ARG A 14 25.40 0.70 -13.93
C ARG A 14 24.62 -0.33 -13.12
N TYR A 15 23.82 -1.18 -13.76
CA TYR A 15 23.13 -2.29 -13.12
C TYR A 15 24.13 -3.23 -12.42
N ASN A 16 25.21 -3.59 -13.13
CA ASN A 16 26.25 -4.47 -12.61
C ASN A 16 27.00 -3.88 -11.41
N ASN A 17 27.19 -2.55 -11.35
CA ASN A 17 27.81 -1.88 -10.21
C ASN A 17 26.90 -1.84 -8.98
N CYS A 18 25.60 -1.53 -9.14
CA CYS A 18 24.65 -1.63 -8.02
C CYS A 18 24.56 -3.07 -7.48
N ARG A 19 24.52 -4.06 -8.39
CA ARG A 19 24.50 -5.48 -8.04
C ARG A 19 25.72 -5.91 -7.22
N ARG A 20 26.93 -5.47 -7.61
CA ARG A 20 28.17 -5.77 -6.87
C ARG A 20 28.18 -5.14 -5.47
N ALA A 21 27.63 -3.94 -5.30
CA ALA A 21 27.55 -3.27 -4.01
C ALA A 21 26.61 -4.00 -3.02
N GLN A 22 25.47 -4.49 -3.50
CA GLN A 22 24.48 -5.20 -2.66
C GLN A 22 24.91 -6.63 -2.30
N LEU A 23 25.55 -7.35 -3.24
CA LEU A 23 26.16 -8.67 -2.98
C LEU A 23 27.21 -8.63 -1.87
N ARG A 24 28.01 -7.55 -1.81
CA ARG A 24 29.03 -7.36 -0.77
C ARG A 24 28.44 -7.13 0.63
N ARG A 25 27.18 -6.71 0.73
CA ARG A 25 26.51 -6.36 2.00
C ARG A 25 25.63 -7.47 2.56
N GLY A 26 25.63 -8.66 1.96
CA GLY A 26 24.79 -9.79 2.41
C GLY A 26 23.29 -9.59 2.20
N GLN A 27 22.87 -8.47 1.62
CA GLN A 27 21.49 -8.18 1.21
C GLN A 27 21.04 -9.04 0.01
N LEU A 28 21.98 -9.83 -0.55
CA LEU A 28 21.72 -10.76 -1.63
C LEU A 28 22.61 -12.00 -1.45
N VAL A 29 22.01 -13.10 -0.99
CA VAL A 29 22.69 -14.37 -0.77
C VAL A 29 22.61 -15.22 -2.04
N VAL A 30 23.75 -15.46 -2.70
CA VAL A 30 23.85 -16.45 -3.79
C VAL A 30 24.31 -17.77 -3.18
N ARG A 31 23.37 -18.68 -2.87
CA ARG A 31 23.70 -20.07 -2.50
C ARG A 31 23.52 -20.98 -3.72
N ARG A 32 24.58 -21.70 -4.09
CA ARG A 32 24.49 -22.85 -5.01
C ARG A 32 23.75 -23.98 -4.28
N LYS A 33 22.67 -24.51 -4.88
CA LYS A 33 21.88 -25.63 -4.33
C LYS A 33 22.75 -26.90 -4.20
N PRO A 34 22.78 -27.58 -3.03
CA PRO A 34 23.09 -29.01 -2.99
C PRO A 34 21.83 -29.84 -3.30
N LYS A 35 22.03 -31.03 -3.90
CA LYS A 35 20.98 -32.04 -4.19
C LYS A 35 20.31 -32.54 -2.90
N PRO A 36 19.00 -32.88 -2.91
CA PRO A 36 18.33 -33.42 -1.73
C PRO A 36 18.59 -34.94 -1.61
N PRO A 37 18.66 -35.49 -0.37
CA PRO A 37 18.55 -36.92 -0.14
C PRO A 37 17.09 -37.33 0.15
N VAL A 38 16.84 -38.63 -0.03
CA VAL A 38 15.55 -39.33 0.04
C VAL A 38 15.28 -39.87 1.45
N ARG A 39 14.00 -39.75 1.88
CA ARG A 39 13.21 -40.46 2.94
C ARG A 39 13.78 -40.71 4.34
N SER A 40 12.95 -40.46 5.36
CA SER A 40 12.63 -41.36 6.51
C SER A 40 11.42 -40.84 7.31
N ALA A 41 10.74 -41.75 8.02
CA ALA A 41 9.39 -41.64 8.60
C ALA A 41 9.33 -41.23 10.09
N LEU A 42 8.09 -41.20 10.62
CA LEU A 42 7.65 -41.28 12.05
C LEU A 42 7.69 -39.94 12.83
N VAL A 43 6.74 -39.51 13.69
CA VAL A 43 5.90 -40.16 14.74
C VAL A 43 4.67 -39.27 15.07
N ILE A 44 3.57 -39.89 15.51
CA ILE A 44 2.31 -39.31 16.02
C ILE A 44 2.41 -38.92 17.51
N GLN A 45 1.79 -37.83 17.96
CA GLN A 45 1.41 -37.64 19.37
C GLN A 45 -0.11 -37.49 19.56
N PRO A 46 -0.75 -38.22 20.51
CA PRO A 46 -2.18 -38.15 20.81
C PRO A 46 -2.42 -37.27 22.05
N ALA A 47 -2.95 -36.05 21.87
CA ALA A 47 -3.19 -35.12 22.98
C ALA A 47 -4.61 -34.55 23.01
N VAL A 48 -5.64 -35.36 22.72
CA VAL A 48 -7.06 -34.96 22.91
C VAL A 48 -7.89 -36.03 23.62
N THR A 49 -7.41 -37.26 23.77
CA THR A 49 -8.20 -38.37 24.33
C THR A 49 -8.05 -38.58 25.84
N GLN A 50 -7.21 -37.81 26.54
CA GLN A 50 -7.00 -37.95 28.00
C GLN A 50 -7.82 -36.98 28.88
N ALA A 51 -8.43 -35.92 28.32
CA ALA A 51 -9.20 -34.95 29.12
C ALA A 51 -10.65 -35.39 29.43
N VAL A 52 -11.20 -36.37 28.68
CA VAL A 52 -12.59 -36.83 28.85
C VAL A 52 -12.72 -38.00 29.84
N ALA A 53 -11.61 -38.67 30.18
CA ALA A 53 -11.59 -39.82 31.08
C ALA A 53 -11.53 -39.45 32.58
N GLN A 54 -11.14 -38.21 32.94
CA GLN A 54 -11.04 -37.77 34.33
C GLN A 54 -12.37 -37.29 34.94
N VAL A 55 -13.33 -36.84 34.13
CA VAL A 55 -14.64 -36.36 34.63
C VAL A 55 -15.59 -37.53 34.97
N LYS A 56 -15.41 -38.72 34.36
CA LYS A 56 -16.23 -39.92 34.65
C LYS A 56 -15.82 -40.69 35.91
N ARG A 57 -14.68 -40.39 36.55
CA ARG A 57 -14.21 -41.08 37.77
C ARG A 57 -14.65 -40.45 39.09
N LEU A 58 -15.31 -39.29 39.07
CA LEU A 58 -15.79 -38.60 40.28
C LEU A 58 -17.27 -38.82 40.61
N SER A 59 -18.06 -39.48 39.75
CA SER A 59 -19.50 -39.74 40.01
C SER A 59 -19.83 -41.08 40.68
N ARG A 60 -18.83 -41.83 41.17
CA ARG A 60 -19.02 -43.16 41.81
C ARG A 60 -18.47 -43.27 43.23
N ARG A 61 -18.61 -42.22 44.06
CA ARG A 61 -18.42 -42.36 45.52
C ARG A 61 -19.70 -41.95 46.24
N HIS A 62 -20.24 -42.89 47.01
CA HIS A 62 -21.40 -42.73 47.87
C HIS A 62 -21.17 -41.56 48.85
N VAL A 63 -22.05 -40.56 48.81
CA VAL A 63 -22.10 -39.49 49.82
C VAL A 63 -23.13 -39.89 50.88
N PRO A 64 -22.76 -39.99 52.17
CA PRO A 64 -23.70 -40.34 53.23
C PRO A 64 -24.75 -39.25 53.46
N ARG A 65 -26.00 -39.68 53.67
CA ARG A 65 -27.19 -38.85 53.91
C ARG A 65 -27.13 -38.15 55.26
N ARG A 66 -26.37 -37.04 55.40
CA ARG A 66 -26.60 -36.03 56.47
C ARG A 66 -25.93 -34.66 56.27
N ILE A 67 -25.49 -34.34 55.07
CA ILE A 67 -25.05 -32.99 54.68
C ILE A 67 -25.88 -32.66 53.43
N GLY A 68 -27.11 -32.20 53.56
CA GLY A 68 -27.42 -30.83 53.93
C GLY A 68 -27.85 -30.15 52.64
N TRP A 69 -29.16 -30.04 52.41
CA TRP A 69 -29.76 -29.39 51.23
C TRP A 69 -29.18 -27.98 50.96
N SER A 70 -28.55 -27.38 51.97
CA SER A 70 -27.73 -26.17 51.93
C SER A 70 -26.57 -26.21 50.92
N VAL A 71 -25.88 -27.35 50.74
CA VAL A 71 -24.75 -27.46 49.79
C VAL A 71 -25.24 -27.52 48.34
N VAL A 72 -26.38 -28.17 48.11
CA VAL A 72 -27.01 -28.24 46.78
C VAL A 72 -27.63 -26.88 46.41
N ALA A 73 -28.28 -26.20 47.37
CA ALA A 73 -28.81 -24.86 47.18
C ALA A 73 -27.70 -23.81 46.94
N ALA A 74 -26.57 -23.88 47.65
CA ALA A 74 -25.41 -23.02 47.42
C ALA A 74 -24.74 -23.29 46.06
N GLY A 75 -24.72 -24.55 45.60
CA GLY A 75 -24.26 -24.91 44.26
C GLY A 75 -25.16 -24.35 43.15
N LEU A 76 -26.48 -24.37 43.33
CA LEU A 76 -27.43 -23.82 42.36
C LEU A 76 -27.43 -22.29 42.33
N LEU A 77 -27.33 -21.62 43.49
CA LEU A 77 -27.19 -20.16 43.57
C LEU A 77 -25.89 -19.66 42.95
N SER A 78 -24.80 -20.41 43.06
CA SER A 78 -23.52 -20.05 42.42
C SER A 78 -23.54 -20.24 40.89
N VAL A 79 -24.25 -21.25 40.37
CA VAL A 79 -24.41 -21.45 38.91
C VAL A 79 -25.33 -20.37 38.30
N VAL A 80 -26.43 -20.02 38.96
CA VAL A 80 -27.32 -18.94 38.50
C VAL A 80 -26.62 -17.59 38.61
N GLY A 81 -25.92 -17.34 39.72
CA GLY A 81 -25.09 -16.13 39.91
C GLY A 81 -24.00 -16.01 38.85
N LEU A 82 -23.32 -17.11 38.49
CA LEU A 82 -22.33 -17.13 37.43
C LEU A 82 -22.96 -16.92 36.04
N SER A 83 -24.15 -17.47 35.78
CA SER A 83 -24.87 -17.25 34.52
C SER A 83 -25.35 -15.81 34.37
N VAL A 84 -25.85 -15.19 35.44
CA VAL A 84 -26.25 -13.77 35.47
C VAL A 84 -25.02 -12.88 35.38
N TRP A 85 -23.95 -13.18 36.10
CA TRP A 85 -22.68 -12.46 36.00
C TRP A 85 -22.06 -12.58 34.61
N LEU A 86 -22.09 -13.76 33.98
CA LEU A 86 -21.65 -13.95 32.59
C LEU A 86 -22.56 -13.18 31.62
N HIS A 87 -23.88 -13.23 31.75
CA HIS A 87 -24.78 -12.45 30.90
C HIS A 87 -24.57 -10.95 31.07
N HIS A 88 -24.39 -10.44 32.29
CA HIS A 88 -24.10 -9.03 32.54
C HIS A 88 -22.69 -8.64 32.06
N PHE A 89 -21.69 -9.49 32.27
CA PHE A 89 -20.31 -9.29 31.81
C PHE A 89 -20.21 -9.28 30.28
N TYR A 90 -20.95 -10.15 29.60
CA TYR A 90 -21.05 -10.15 28.14
C TYR A 90 -21.93 -9.02 27.61
N ALA A 91 -23.03 -8.66 28.27
CA ALA A 91 -23.87 -7.52 27.87
C ALA A 91 -23.13 -6.18 28.03
N ILE A 92 -22.35 -6.00 29.11
CA ILE A 92 -21.53 -4.80 29.34
C ILE A 92 -20.35 -4.75 28.35
N ARG A 93 -19.79 -5.89 27.93
CA ARG A 93 -18.80 -5.93 26.83
C ARG A 93 -19.42 -5.73 25.44
N ALA A 94 -20.69 -6.08 25.24
CA ALA A 94 -21.41 -5.83 23.99
C ALA A 94 -21.80 -4.36 23.82
N PHE A 95 -22.03 -3.63 24.91
CA PHE A 95 -22.36 -2.19 24.89
C PHE A 95 -21.15 -1.24 24.85
N GLY A 96 -19.93 -1.78 24.92
CA GLY A 96 -18.68 -1.02 24.86
C GLY A 96 -17.95 -1.19 23.53
N LYS A 97 -18.59 -0.82 22.42
CA LYS A 97 -17.98 -0.50 21.10
C LYS A 97 -19.12 -0.17 20.13
N THR A 98 -19.75 1.00 20.27
CA THR A 98 -20.11 1.73 19.04
C THR A 98 -18.78 1.99 18.36
N ALA A 99 -18.38 1.09 17.47
CA ALA A 99 -17.36 1.41 16.50
C ALA A 99 -17.83 2.73 15.90
N ILE A 100 -17.04 3.79 16.08
CA ILE A 100 -17.12 4.89 15.13
C ILE A 100 -16.87 4.18 13.81
N VAL A 101 -17.92 3.96 13.03
CA VAL A 101 -17.81 3.55 11.65
C VAL A 101 -17.15 4.75 11.00
N ARG A 102 -15.81 4.76 11.01
CA ARG A 102 -15.07 5.62 10.13
C ARG A 102 -15.59 5.23 8.75
N PRO A 103 -16.11 6.16 7.92
CA PRO A 103 -16.42 5.81 6.55
C PRO A 103 -15.17 5.16 5.97
N GLU A 104 -15.26 3.87 5.68
CA GLU A 104 -14.18 3.14 5.03
C GLU A 104 -13.78 3.96 3.80
N PRO A 105 -12.49 4.29 3.60
CA PRO A 105 -12.06 5.14 2.49
C PRO A 105 -12.66 4.62 1.17
N GLY A 106 -13.60 5.39 0.62
CA GLY A 106 -14.38 4.97 -0.55
C GLY A 106 -13.76 5.35 -1.88
N GLY A 107 -12.70 6.14 -1.85
CA GLY A 107 -12.10 6.80 -3.00
C GLY A 107 -11.18 5.92 -3.83
N THR A 108 -10.64 6.54 -4.88
CA THR A 108 -9.72 5.90 -5.83
C THR A 108 -8.37 6.60 -5.82
N LEU A 109 -7.28 5.83 -5.85
CA LEU A 109 -5.96 6.35 -6.15
C LEU A 109 -5.58 6.04 -7.59
N LEU A 110 -4.93 6.98 -8.26
CA LEU A 110 -4.36 6.80 -9.60
C LEU A 110 -2.85 7.10 -9.55
N ILE A 111 -2.04 6.05 -9.48
CA ILE A 111 -0.60 6.13 -9.19
C ILE A 111 0.18 5.95 -10.49
N CYS A 112 0.70 7.03 -11.07
CA CYS A 112 1.40 7.03 -12.36
C CYS A 112 2.92 7.07 -12.20
N GLY A 113 3.62 6.21 -12.94
CA GLY A 113 5.08 6.07 -12.85
C GLY A 113 5.87 7.23 -13.44
N GLY A 114 5.23 8.13 -14.19
CA GLY A 114 5.87 9.30 -14.81
C GLY A 114 5.80 9.30 -16.34
N GLY A 115 6.50 10.24 -16.96
CA GLY A 115 6.43 10.46 -18.40
C GLY A 115 5.09 11.06 -18.84
N LYS A 116 4.73 10.89 -20.12
CA LYS A 116 3.44 11.34 -20.64
C LYS A 116 2.31 10.55 -19.97
N LEU A 117 1.33 11.25 -19.40
CA LEU A 117 0.12 10.61 -18.85
C LEU A 117 -0.63 9.88 -19.97
N PRO A 118 -0.97 8.59 -19.80
CA PRO A 118 -1.86 7.88 -20.72
C PRO A 118 -3.23 8.55 -20.83
N ASP A 119 -3.82 8.57 -22.02
CA ASP A 119 -5.13 9.20 -22.23
C ASP A 119 -6.24 8.43 -21.48
N GLU A 120 -6.12 7.10 -21.39
CA GLU A 120 -7.00 6.27 -20.57
C GLU A 120 -6.93 6.66 -19.09
N LEU A 121 -5.73 6.92 -18.55
CA LEU A 121 -5.55 7.37 -17.17
C LEU A 121 -6.24 8.72 -16.93
N ARG A 122 -6.10 9.67 -17.86
CA ARG A 122 -6.73 10.99 -17.76
C ARG A 122 -8.25 10.87 -17.73
N ARG A 123 -8.81 10.01 -18.58
CA ARG A 123 -10.26 9.71 -18.61
C ARG A 123 -10.73 9.04 -17.32
N ARG A 124 -9.99 8.05 -16.81
CA ARG A 124 -10.28 7.44 -15.50
C ARG A 124 -10.28 8.46 -14.37
N PHE A 125 -9.33 9.40 -14.34
CA PHE A 125 -9.31 10.47 -13.34
C PHE A 125 -10.55 11.38 -13.47
N TYR A 126 -10.91 11.78 -14.69
CA TYR A 126 -12.12 12.56 -14.96
C TYR A 126 -13.39 11.86 -14.46
N ASP A 127 -13.59 10.58 -14.84
CA ASP A 127 -14.75 9.79 -14.45
C ASP A 127 -14.85 9.67 -12.92
N ARG A 128 -13.73 9.35 -12.25
CA ARG A 128 -13.68 9.18 -10.80
C ARG A 128 -13.78 10.49 -10.02
N ALA A 129 -13.45 11.62 -10.65
CA ALA A 129 -13.63 12.95 -10.07
C ALA A 129 -15.08 13.46 -10.17
N GLY A 130 -15.97 12.75 -10.89
CA GLY A 130 -17.37 13.14 -11.06
C GLY A 130 -17.71 13.71 -12.44
N GLY A 131 -16.85 13.48 -13.44
CA GLY A 131 -17.08 13.93 -14.81
C GLY A 131 -17.21 15.44 -14.93
N ASP A 132 -18.25 15.92 -15.61
CA ASP A 132 -18.50 17.36 -15.80
C ASP A 132 -18.69 18.12 -14.47
N ASP A 133 -19.15 17.45 -13.41
CA ASP A 133 -19.31 18.05 -12.08
C ASP A 133 -18.02 18.11 -11.27
N ALA A 134 -16.91 17.61 -11.82
CA ALA A 134 -15.64 17.51 -11.10
C ALA A 134 -15.08 18.89 -10.70
N ARG A 135 -14.65 18.98 -9.44
CA ARG A 135 -13.84 20.08 -8.93
C ARG A 135 -12.43 19.55 -8.68
N ILE A 136 -11.53 19.83 -9.62
CA ILE A 136 -10.15 19.33 -9.61
C ILE A 136 -9.24 20.35 -8.93
N VAL A 137 -8.40 19.88 -8.01
CA VAL A 137 -7.27 20.65 -7.47
C VAL A 137 -5.96 20.05 -7.97
N VAL A 138 -5.10 20.88 -8.55
CA VAL A 138 -3.78 20.50 -9.04
C VAL A 138 -2.71 21.02 -8.09
N ILE A 139 -1.83 20.13 -7.63
CA ILE A 139 -0.63 20.46 -6.86
C ILE A 139 0.57 20.11 -7.74
N PRO A 140 1.31 21.07 -8.30
CA PRO A 140 2.20 20.83 -9.44
C PRO A 140 3.45 19.97 -9.16
N GLY A 141 3.76 19.68 -7.89
CA GLY A 141 4.96 18.91 -7.50
C GLY A 141 6.24 19.75 -7.38
N ILE A 142 6.14 21.05 -7.67
CA ILE A 142 7.17 22.08 -7.46
C ILE A 142 6.48 23.35 -6.96
N TYR A 143 7.24 24.29 -6.41
CA TYR A 143 6.70 25.63 -6.15
C TYR A 143 6.64 26.44 -7.45
N VAL A 144 5.46 26.94 -7.83
CA VAL A 144 5.28 27.76 -9.05
C VAL A 144 5.24 29.26 -8.78
N GLY A 145 5.09 29.69 -7.52
CA GLY A 145 5.05 31.12 -7.18
C GLY A 145 3.94 31.88 -7.89
N ASP A 146 4.27 33.10 -8.33
CA ASP A 146 3.38 34.02 -9.06
C ASP A 146 3.61 33.92 -10.58
N ASP A 147 4.11 32.78 -11.07
CA ASP A 147 4.33 32.52 -12.50
C ASP A 147 3.01 32.05 -13.14
N ASP A 148 2.34 32.99 -13.80
CA ASP A 148 1.04 32.75 -14.46
C ASP A 148 1.15 31.78 -15.64
N GLU A 149 2.24 31.85 -16.43
CA GLU A 149 2.46 30.96 -17.57
C GLU A 149 2.66 29.52 -17.12
N LEU A 150 3.50 29.33 -16.09
CA LEU A 150 3.73 28.02 -15.49
C LEU A 150 2.46 27.47 -14.83
N SER A 151 1.72 28.32 -14.13
CA SER A 151 0.45 27.94 -13.51
C SER A 151 -0.58 27.51 -14.57
N ALA A 152 -0.70 28.25 -15.66
CA ALA A 152 -1.57 27.91 -16.78
C ALA A 152 -1.17 26.57 -17.41
N ALA A 153 0.13 26.30 -17.59
CA ALA A 153 0.61 25.04 -18.14
C ALA A 153 0.22 23.80 -17.32
N PHE A 154 0.13 23.92 -15.98
CA PHE A 154 -0.34 22.85 -15.11
C PHE A 154 -1.87 22.69 -15.11
N LEU A 155 -2.61 23.79 -15.31
CA LEU A 155 -4.07 23.81 -15.30
C LEU A 155 -4.69 23.34 -16.62
N GLU A 156 -4.11 23.78 -17.74
CA GLU A 156 -4.67 23.63 -19.08
C GLU A 156 -5.05 22.18 -19.43
N PRO A 157 -4.23 21.15 -19.16
CA PRO A 157 -4.58 19.76 -19.49
C PRO A 157 -5.86 19.27 -18.80
N TRP A 158 -6.18 19.81 -17.62
CA TRP A 158 -7.37 19.45 -16.85
C TRP A 158 -8.58 20.30 -17.23
N GLN A 159 -8.36 21.58 -17.59
CA GLN A 159 -9.43 22.47 -18.04
C GLN A 159 -10.04 22.00 -19.35
N ARG A 160 -9.21 21.46 -20.26
CA ARG A 160 -9.68 20.89 -21.55
C ARG A 160 -10.63 19.70 -21.39
N LEU A 161 -10.76 19.13 -20.18
CA LEU A 161 -11.71 18.03 -19.91
C LEU A 161 -13.15 18.51 -19.70
N GLY A 162 -13.42 19.83 -19.67
CA GLY A 162 -14.78 20.36 -19.53
C GLY A 162 -15.37 20.25 -18.13
N VAL A 163 -14.53 20.10 -17.09
CA VAL A 163 -14.97 19.97 -15.70
C VAL A 163 -15.46 21.29 -15.10
N ARG A 164 -16.30 21.21 -14.07
CA ARG A 164 -16.90 22.36 -13.35
C ARG A 164 -15.87 23.37 -12.86
N SER A 165 -14.73 22.93 -12.32
CA SER A 165 -13.64 23.85 -11.96
C SER A 165 -12.30 23.14 -11.85
N VAL A 166 -11.22 23.81 -12.26
CA VAL A 166 -9.84 23.41 -11.97
C VAL A 166 -9.15 24.53 -11.22
N ARG A 167 -8.52 24.21 -10.08
CA ARG A 167 -7.77 25.18 -9.27
C ARG A 167 -6.38 24.65 -8.98
N LEU A 168 -5.39 25.54 -8.99
CA LEU A 168 -4.02 25.20 -8.61
C LEU A 168 -3.78 25.64 -7.16
N ILE A 169 -3.10 24.79 -6.39
CA ILE A 169 -2.51 25.21 -5.11
C ILE A 169 -1.00 24.91 -5.13
N SER A 170 -0.23 25.90 -4.72
CA SER A 170 1.24 25.81 -4.59
C SER A 170 1.67 26.56 -3.34
N ALA A 171 1.50 25.92 -2.18
CA ALA A 171 2.03 26.44 -0.94
C ALA A 171 3.55 26.33 -0.93
N ARG A 172 4.27 27.35 -0.44
CA ARG A 172 5.74 27.27 -0.23
C ARG A 172 6.15 26.74 1.15
N SER A 173 5.19 26.49 2.04
CA SER A 173 5.48 26.06 3.41
C SER A 173 4.30 25.39 4.09
N PRO A 174 4.54 24.56 5.13
CA PRO A 174 3.50 23.99 5.97
C PRO A 174 2.56 25.03 6.59
N ARG A 175 3.08 26.22 6.94
CA ARG A 175 2.25 27.31 7.47
C ARG A 175 1.17 27.72 6.47
N LEU A 176 1.54 27.89 5.20
CA LEU A 176 0.58 28.25 4.14
C LEU A 176 -0.34 27.08 3.80
N ALA A 177 0.18 25.84 3.78
CA ALA A 177 -0.66 24.64 3.62
C ALA A 177 -1.65 24.40 4.78
N ASN A 178 -1.52 25.14 5.89
CA ASN A 178 -2.52 25.18 6.98
C ASN A 178 -3.44 26.41 6.93
N ALA A 179 -3.22 27.35 6.01
CA ALA A 179 -4.05 28.55 5.91
C ALA A 179 -5.45 28.21 5.38
N ALA A 180 -6.49 28.76 6.03
CA ALA A 180 -7.89 28.47 5.72
C ALA A 180 -8.25 28.69 4.24
N ALA A 181 -7.65 29.69 3.60
CA ALA A 181 -7.86 29.96 2.17
C ALA A 181 -7.41 28.79 1.28
N ILE A 182 -6.26 28.16 1.55
CA ILE A 182 -5.76 27.00 0.79
C ILE A 182 -6.55 25.75 1.14
N VAL A 183 -6.83 25.54 2.42
CA VAL A 183 -7.61 24.38 2.90
C VAL A 183 -9.01 24.36 2.30
N GLY A 184 -9.69 25.52 2.25
CA GLY A 184 -11.02 25.65 1.66
C GLY A 184 -11.08 25.28 0.18
N VAL A 185 -9.97 25.45 -0.57
CA VAL A 185 -9.88 25.00 -1.96
C VAL A 185 -10.04 23.48 -2.04
N VAL A 186 -9.29 22.75 -1.22
CA VAL A 186 -9.25 21.27 -1.22
C VAL A 186 -10.52 20.68 -0.61
N ALA A 187 -11.12 21.35 0.38
CA ALA A 187 -12.31 20.86 1.08
C ALA A 187 -13.49 20.58 0.14
N SER A 188 -13.65 21.38 -0.92
CA SER A 188 -14.71 21.23 -1.93
C SER A 188 -14.32 20.33 -3.13
N ALA A 189 -13.07 19.88 -3.19
CA ALA A 189 -12.57 19.10 -4.30
C ALA A 189 -13.20 17.69 -4.34
N THR A 190 -13.39 17.19 -5.56
CA THR A 190 -13.78 15.81 -5.86
C THR A 190 -12.63 15.03 -6.48
N GLY A 191 -11.64 15.72 -7.04
CA GLY A 191 -10.39 15.17 -7.53
C GLY A 191 -9.18 16.01 -7.10
N VAL A 192 -8.09 15.36 -6.70
CA VAL A 192 -6.79 16.03 -6.47
C VAL A 192 -5.72 15.38 -7.34
N TRP A 193 -4.96 16.18 -8.07
CA TRP A 193 -3.82 15.72 -8.85
C TRP A 193 -2.49 16.20 -8.26
N LEU A 194 -1.60 15.28 -7.94
CA LEU A 194 -0.24 15.51 -7.46
C LEU A 194 0.75 15.37 -8.62
N GLY A 195 1.30 16.49 -9.07
CA GLY A 195 2.25 16.57 -10.16
C GLY A 195 3.60 15.92 -9.85
N GLY A 196 4.39 15.76 -10.91
CA GLY A 196 5.79 15.36 -10.81
C GLY A 196 6.70 16.55 -10.45
N GLY A 197 7.96 16.28 -10.13
CA GLY A 197 8.89 17.31 -9.69
C GLY A 197 9.72 16.81 -8.53
N ASP A 198 9.50 17.41 -7.36
CA ASP A 198 10.24 17.14 -6.15
C ASP A 198 9.32 16.56 -5.05
N GLN A 199 9.47 15.25 -4.80
CA GLN A 199 8.72 14.56 -3.76
C GLN A 199 9.13 14.97 -2.34
N GLU A 200 10.38 15.41 -2.12
CA GLU A 200 10.82 15.92 -0.82
C GLU A 200 10.15 17.26 -0.54
N TRP A 201 10.04 18.13 -1.56
CA TRP A 201 9.28 19.37 -1.45
C TRP A 201 7.79 19.11 -1.17
N LEU A 202 7.16 18.18 -1.89
CA LEU A 202 5.75 17.81 -1.65
C LEU A 202 5.55 17.32 -0.21
N ALA A 203 6.39 16.39 0.25
CA ALA A 203 6.31 15.86 1.61
C ALA A 203 6.55 16.96 2.66
N ALA A 204 7.63 17.73 2.52
CA ALA A 204 7.99 18.79 3.46
C ALA A 204 6.94 19.91 3.54
N THR A 205 6.21 20.16 2.44
CA THR A 205 5.21 21.22 2.38
C THR A 205 3.86 20.77 2.92
N TYR A 206 3.42 19.55 2.58
CA TYR A 206 2.04 19.12 2.80
C TYR A 206 1.88 18.06 3.89
N SER A 207 2.91 17.29 4.23
CA SER A 207 2.81 16.27 5.28
C SER A 207 2.55 16.89 6.66
N GLY A 208 1.63 16.31 7.42
CA GLY A 208 1.13 16.79 8.71
C GLY A 208 0.17 17.99 8.63
N THR A 209 -0.18 18.48 7.43
CA THR A 209 -0.94 19.74 7.28
C THR A 209 -2.45 19.55 7.17
N ALA A 210 -3.19 20.65 7.27
CA ALA A 210 -4.62 20.68 6.99
C ALA A 210 -4.96 20.32 5.54
N VAL A 211 -4.11 20.69 4.58
CA VAL A 211 -4.26 20.26 3.18
C VAL A 211 -4.17 18.74 3.05
N GLU A 212 -3.21 18.06 3.68
CA GLU A 212 -3.15 16.59 3.66
C GLU A 212 -4.43 15.97 4.24
N ARG A 213 -4.94 16.52 5.35
CA ARG A 213 -6.20 16.04 5.93
C ARG A 213 -7.37 16.21 4.96
N GLU A 214 -7.43 17.30 4.21
CA GLU A 214 -8.45 17.48 3.17
C GLU A 214 -8.26 16.54 1.98
N ILE A 215 -7.02 16.27 1.54
CA ILE A 215 -6.74 15.28 0.49
C ILE A 215 -7.24 13.89 0.93
N LYS A 216 -6.99 13.50 2.19
CA LYS A 216 -7.53 12.27 2.77
C LYS A 216 -9.07 12.29 2.83
N ARG A 217 -9.68 13.43 3.13
CA ARG A 217 -11.15 13.59 3.12
C ARG A 217 -11.75 13.47 1.71
N VAL A 218 -11.05 13.91 0.65
CA VAL A 218 -11.48 13.67 -0.74
C VAL A 218 -11.67 12.17 -0.97
N LEU A 219 -10.70 11.33 -0.55
CA LEU A 219 -10.80 9.88 -0.66
C LEU A 219 -11.91 9.30 0.23
N GLN A 220 -12.06 9.79 1.47
CA GLN A 220 -13.13 9.34 2.38
C GLN A 220 -14.54 9.60 1.81
N ARG A 221 -14.72 10.69 1.05
CA ARG A 221 -15.98 11.04 0.40
C ARG A 221 -16.20 10.33 -0.94
N GLY A 222 -15.31 9.41 -1.34
CA GLY A 222 -15.42 8.67 -2.60
C GLY A 222 -14.80 9.35 -3.82
N GLY A 223 -14.08 10.46 -3.64
CA GLY A 223 -13.36 11.14 -4.71
C GLY A 223 -12.07 10.42 -5.14
N VAL A 224 -11.30 11.09 -5.98
CA VAL A 224 -10.05 10.55 -6.55
C VAL A 224 -8.84 11.38 -6.17
N VAL A 225 -7.72 10.70 -5.87
CA VAL A 225 -6.41 11.34 -5.79
C VAL A 225 -5.47 10.66 -6.78
N GLY A 226 -5.00 11.42 -7.75
CA GLY A 226 -4.06 10.95 -8.75
C GLY A 226 -2.70 11.61 -8.58
N GLY A 227 -1.65 10.99 -9.10
CA GLY A 227 -0.34 11.62 -9.11
C GLY A 227 0.67 10.91 -9.98
N SER A 228 1.69 11.66 -10.41
CA SER A 228 2.70 11.18 -11.34
C SER A 228 4.10 11.45 -10.81
N SER A 229 5.00 10.47 -10.97
CA SER A 229 6.40 10.60 -10.52
C SER A 229 6.46 10.99 -9.04
N ALA A 230 7.00 12.16 -8.68
CA ALA A 230 7.02 12.66 -7.31
C ALA A 230 5.65 12.55 -6.59
N GLY A 231 4.56 12.93 -7.27
CA GLY A 231 3.21 12.84 -6.74
C GLY A 231 2.71 11.40 -6.52
N ALA A 232 3.27 10.41 -7.22
CA ALA A 232 2.99 8.99 -6.96
C ALA A 232 3.76 8.51 -5.72
N ALA A 233 5.04 8.86 -5.61
CA ALA A 233 5.89 8.47 -4.47
C ALA A 233 5.36 8.99 -3.14
N VAL A 234 4.86 10.23 -3.10
CA VAL A 234 4.36 10.85 -1.86
C VAL A 234 3.05 10.23 -1.35
N MET A 235 2.37 9.37 -2.12
CA MET A 235 1.12 8.75 -1.69
C MET A 235 1.30 7.68 -0.63
N SER A 236 2.47 7.03 -0.57
CA SER A 236 2.77 6.05 0.47
C SER A 236 3.14 6.73 1.79
N PRO A 237 2.90 6.07 2.95
CA PRO A 237 3.38 6.59 4.24
C PRO A 237 4.91 6.52 4.33
N LEU A 238 5.49 5.39 3.92
CA LEU A 238 6.92 5.23 3.67
C LEU A 238 7.22 5.62 2.22
N MET A 239 7.93 6.72 2.02
CA MET A 239 8.23 7.29 0.70
C MET A 239 9.70 7.04 0.34
N ILE A 240 9.95 6.63 -0.91
CA ILE A 240 11.30 6.65 -1.49
C ILE A 240 11.58 8.06 -1.99
N ALA A 241 12.25 8.87 -1.16
CA ALA A 241 12.66 10.24 -1.47
C ALA A 241 13.76 10.29 -2.55
N GLY A 242 14.61 9.26 -2.63
CA GLY A 242 15.75 9.30 -3.54
C GLY A 242 16.57 8.02 -3.55
N GLY A 243 17.84 8.17 -3.93
CA GLY A 243 18.79 7.07 -3.97
C GLY A 243 18.77 6.26 -5.28
N ARG A 244 19.90 5.65 -5.62
CA ARG A 244 20.09 4.93 -6.89
C ARG A 244 20.01 3.42 -6.70
N CYS A 245 20.96 2.86 -5.96
CA CYS A 245 20.98 1.43 -5.61
C CYS A 245 20.28 1.18 -4.27
N ASP A 246 20.53 2.06 -3.30
CA ASP A 246 19.89 2.07 -1.98
C ASP A 246 18.89 3.21 -1.97
N ALA A 247 17.68 2.96 -1.46
CA ALA A 247 16.66 3.99 -1.32
C ALA A 247 17.03 4.96 -0.19
N VAL A 248 16.73 6.23 -0.39
CA VAL A 248 16.59 7.19 0.71
C VAL A 248 15.13 7.23 1.07
N GLU A 249 14.81 6.89 2.32
CA GLU A 249 13.45 6.80 2.84
C GLU A 249 13.07 8.10 3.56
N ALA A 250 11.81 8.51 3.41
CA ALA A 250 11.21 9.64 4.10
C ALA A 250 9.72 9.37 4.36
N SER A 251 9.05 10.29 5.06
CA SER A 251 7.60 10.19 5.28
C SER A 251 6.83 10.87 4.14
N GLY A 252 5.86 10.16 3.56
CA GLY A 252 4.92 10.73 2.59
C GLY A 252 3.62 11.22 3.24
N LEU A 253 2.54 11.27 2.45
CA LEU A 253 1.21 11.68 2.88
C LEU A 253 0.39 10.52 3.45
N GLY A 254 0.79 9.26 3.23
CA GLY A 254 0.08 8.09 3.76
C GLY A 254 -1.36 7.99 3.28
N LEU A 255 -1.58 8.17 1.97
CA LEU A 255 -2.87 7.98 1.30
C LEU A 255 -3.18 6.49 1.06
N TRP A 256 -2.14 5.65 1.00
CA TRP A 256 -2.26 4.19 0.87
C TRP A 256 -1.44 3.46 1.94
N PRO A 257 -2.03 3.15 3.12
CA PRO A 257 -1.32 2.80 4.36
C PRO A 257 -0.41 1.56 4.36
N ASP A 258 -0.56 0.63 3.41
CA ASP A 258 0.19 -0.65 3.38
C ASP A 258 1.10 -0.78 2.14
N SER A 259 1.54 0.37 1.60
CA SER A 259 2.27 0.43 0.35
C SER A 259 3.56 1.24 0.46
N VAL A 260 4.52 0.93 -0.40
CA VAL A 260 5.61 1.82 -0.80
C VAL A 260 5.65 1.92 -2.31
N ILE A 261 5.73 3.14 -2.85
CA ILE A 261 5.64 3.37 -4.28
C ILE A 261 6.99 3.83 -4.83
N ASP A 262 7.43 3.17 -5.89
CA ASP A 262 8.54 3.62 -6.73
C ASP A 262 8.03 3.91 -8.16
N GLN A 263 8.66 4.88 -8.81
CA GLN A 263 8.25 5.49 -10.07
C GLN A 263 9.41 5.46 -11.07
N HIS A 264 9.12 5.57 -12.37
CA HIS A 264 10.07 5.38 -13.46
C HIS A 264 10.87 4.06 -13.31
N LEU A 265 10.20 2.99 -12.87
CA LEU A 265 10.86 1.79 -12.34
C LEU A 265 11.89 1.21 -13.32
N LEU A 266 11.45 0.84 -14.52
CA LEU A 266 12.31 0.21 -15.52
C LEU A 266 13.20 1.26 -16.18
N LYS A 267 12.62 2.41 -16.54
CA LYS A 267 13.34 3.53 -17.16
C LYS A 267 14.60 3.93 -16.39
N ARG A 268 14.57 3.86 -15.05
CA ARG A 268 15.70 4.25 -14.18
C ARG A 268 16.32 3.08 -13.42
N ASN A 269 15.93 1.84 -13.74
CA ASN A 269 16.50 0.62 -13.17
C ASN A 269 16.43 0.58 -11.63
N ARG A 270 15.23 0.81 -11.10
CA ARG A 270 14.96 1.05 -9.66
C ARG A 270 14.43 -0.16 -8.89
N LEU A 271 14.28 -1.33 -9.53
CA LEU A 271 13.77 -2.53 -8.87
C LEU A 271 14.59 -2.91 -7.62
N ASN A 272 15.91 -2.84 -7.69
CA ASN A 272 16.77 -3.23 -6.57
C ASN A 272 16.62 -2.33 -5.34
N ARG A 273 16.40 -1.01 -5.53
CA ARG A 273 16.17 -0.12 -4.38
C ARG A 273 14.81 -0.38 -3.76
N LEU A 274 13.78 -0.64 -4.56
CA LEU A 274 12.45 -1.00 -4.08
C LEU A 274 12.47 -2.32 -3.30
N LEU A 275 13.13 -3.36 -3.82
CA LEU A 275 13.30 -4.63 -3.11
C LEU A 275 14.06 -4.46 -1.80
N GLY A 276 15.08 -3.58 -1.78
CA GLY A 276 15.80 -3.23 -0.55
C GLY A 276 14.86 -2.68 0.53
N VAL A 277 13.95 -1.77 0.16
CA VAL A 277 12.96 -1.20 1.08
C VAL A 277 11.98 -2.26 1.56
N VAL A 278 11.39 -3.06 0.66
CA VAL A 278 10.43 -4.10 1.05
C VAL A 278 11.06 -5.16 1.96
N ASN A 279 12.32 -5.51 1.76
CA ASN A 279 13.04 -6.44 2.65
C ASN A 279 13.31 -5.83 4.04
N ALA A 280 13.52 -4.51 4.12
CA ALA A 280 13.71 -3.81 5.39
C ALA A 280 12.38 -3.56 6.14
N HIS A 281 11.28 -3.42 5.39
CA HIS A 281 9.94 -3.09 5.87
C HIS A 281 8.92 -4.15 5.41
N PRO A 282 8.94 -5.36 6.02
CA PRO A 282 8.10 -6.47 5.57
C PRO A 282 6.59 -6.28 5.81
N GLU A 283 6.17 -5.18 6.44
CA GLU A 283 4.77 -4.80 6.63
C GLU A 283 4.12 -4.16 5.39
N VAL A 284 4.93 -3.63 4.44
CA VAL A 284 4.43 -2.97 3.22
C VAL A 284 4.61 -3.82 1.97
N ILE A 285 3.74 -3.61 0.98
CA ILE A 285 3.95 -4.10 -0.39
C ILE A 285 4.57 -2.99 -1.23
N GLY A 286 5.63 -3.31 -1.96
CA GLY A 286 6.26 -2.38 -2.90
C GLY A 286 5.56 -2.38 -4.24
N PHE A 287 5.27 -1.22 -4.80
CA PHE A 287 4.73 -1.06 -6.15
C PHE A 287 5.67 -0.19 -6.97
N GLY A 288 6.36 -0.81 -7.91
CA GLY A 288 7.17 -0.12 -8.90
C GLY A 288 6.35 0.15 -10.15
N VAL A 289 6.07 1.41 -10.46
CA VAL A 289 5.26 1.81 -11.62
C VAL A 289 6.18 2.42 -12.68
N ASP A 290 6.14 1.89 -13.90
CA ASP A 290 6.96 2.40 -14.99
C ASP A 290 6.33 3.62 -15.70
N GLU A 291 7.12 4.30 -16.53
CA GLU A 291 6.61 5.45 -17.30
C GLU A 291 5.41 5.09 -18.17
N ARG A 292 4.51 6.06 -18.39
CA ARG A 292 3.28 5.90 -19.18
C ARG A 292 2.40 4.75 -18.70
N THR A 293 2.51 4.40 -17.41
CA THR A 293 1.77 3.33 -16.77
C THR A 293 1.26 3.83 -15.43
N ALA A 294 0.11 3.34 -15.00
CA ALA A 294 -0.49 3.67 -13.74
C ALA A 294 -1.19 2.48 -13.08
N LEU A 295 -1.22 2.51 -11.76
CA LEU A 295 -2.00 1.61 -10.93
C LEU A 295 -3.24 2.36 -10.41
N GLU A 296 -4.43 1.90 -10.80
CA GLU A 296 -5.71 2.31 -10.21
C GLU A 296 -5.96 1.46 -8.96
N VAL A 297 -6.16 2.12 -7.81
CA VAL A 297 -6.44 1.47 -6.52
C VAL A 297 -7.80 1.92 -6.01
N GLY A 298 -8.76 0.99 -5.96
CA GLY A 298 -10.04 1.20 -5.30
C GLY A 298 -9.89 0.92 -3.80
N LEU A 299 -9.91 1.95 -2.96
CA LEU A 299 -9.63 1.79 -1.51
C LEU A 299 -10.73 1.00 -0.77
N ARG A 300 -11.98 1.07 -1.23
CA ARG A 300 -13.11 0.38 -0.60
C ARG A 300 -12.99 -1.14 -0.66
N ASN A 301 -12.49 -1.67 -1.77
CA ASN A 301 -12.42 -3.11 -2.02
C ASN A 301 -11.01 -3.61 -2.31
N ASN A 302 -9.99 -2.77 -2.10
CA ASN A 302 -8.59 -3.06 -2.39
C ASN A 302 -8.34 -3.62 -3.79
N ARG A 303 -9.17 -3.22 -4.77
CA ARG A 303 -9.03 -3.63 -6.17
C ARG A 303 -7.89 -2.84 -6.80
N LEU A 304 -7.05 -3.55 -7.52
CA LEU A 304 -5.92 -3.02 -8.27
C LEU A 304 -6.19 -3.26 -9.75
N SER A 305 -5.95 -2.25 -10.59
CA SER A 305 -6.06 -2.36 -12.05
C SER A 305 -4.92 -1.59 -12.71
N VAL A 306 -4.30 -2.19 -13.73
CA VAL A 306 -3.16 -1.57 -14.43
C VAL A 306 -3.59 -0.91 -15.73
N ILE A 307 -3.18 0.33 -15.92
CA ILE A 307 -3.48 1.18 -17.08
C ILE A 307 -2.17 1.63 -17.72
N GLY A 308 -2.13 1.69 -19.06
CA GLY A 308 -1.01 2.30 -19.80
C GLY A 308 -0.17 1.30 -20.58
N ASP A 309 1.08 1.68 -20.89
CA ASP A 309 1.85 1.07 -21.97
C ASP A 309 2.94 0.09 -21.51
N SER A 310 3.27 0.07 -20.21
CA SER A 310 4.33 -0.75 -19.62
C SER A 310 3.78 -1.52 -18.42
N TYR A 311 4.59 -1.72 -17.37
CA TYR A 311 4.30 -2.65 -16.28
C TYR A 311 4.20 -1.96 -14.92
N VAL A 312 3.41 -2.58 -14.05
CA VAL A 312 3.50 -2.39 -12.60
C VAL A 312 4.15 -3.64 -12.01
N VAL A 313 5.17 -3.45 -11.18
CA VAL A 313 5.86 -4.54 -10.48
C VAL A 313 5.47 -4.49 -9.01
N ALA A 314 4.77 -5.52 -8.55
CA ALA A 314 4.43 -5.70 -7.14
C ALA A 314 5.52 -6.54 -6.45
N CYS A 315 6.22 -5.94 -5.50
CA CYS A 315 7.21 -6.56 -4.62
C CYS A 315 6.54 -6.93 -3.30
N ILE A 316 6.25 -8.21 -3.10
CA ILE A 316 5.51 -8.74 -1.97
C ILE A 316 6.50 -9.26 -0.93
N PRO A 317 6.44 -8.78 0.33
CA PRO A 317 7.34 -9.25 1.37
C PRO A 317 7.12 -10.75 1.64
N SER A 318 8.22 -11.47 1.89
CA SER A 318 8.19 -12.88 2.27
C SER A 318 8.59 -13.02 3.75
N ALA A 319 8.40 -14.22 4.33
CA ALA A 319 8.87 -14.53 5.68
C ALA A 319 10.34 -14.11 5.88
N ARG A 320 10.70 -13.71 7.12
CA ARG A 320 12.08 -13.35 7.49
C ARG A 320 13.04 -14.40 6.94
N ASP A 321 14.10 -13.95 6.27
CA ASP A 321 15.14 -14.73 5.58
C ASP A 321 14.83 -15.22 4.15
N ARG A 322 13.71 -14.80 3.55
CA ARG A 322 13.41 -15.02 2.13
C ARG A 322 13.35 -13.68 1.39
N LEU A 323 13.79 -13.70 0.13
CA LEU A 323 13.67 -12.54 -0.76
C LEU A 323 12.19 -12.23 -0.99
N ALA A 324 11.87 -10.93 -1.12
CA ALA A 324 10.55 -10.51 -1.58
C ALA A 324 10.19 -11.17 -2.93
N ARG A 325 8.94 -11.60 -3.05
CA ARG A 325 8.37 -12.12 -4.29
C ARG A 325 8.07 -10.95 -5.22
N VAL A 326 8.21 -11.17 -6.51
CA VAL A 326 7.92 -10.16 -7.53
C VAL A 326 6.80 -10.68 -8.43
N GLU A 327 5.79 -9.85 -8.64
CA GLU A 327 4.70 -10.10 -9.59
C GLU A 327 4.65 -8.94 -10.58
N ILE A 328 4.59 -9.26 -11.87
CA ILE A 328 4.55 -8.27 -12.96
C ILE A 328 3.11 -8.21 -13.45
N LEU A 329 2.52 -7.03 -13.36
CA LEU A 329 1.16 -6.74 -13.78
C LEU A 329 1.22 -5.90 -15.06
N LYS A 330 0.56 -6.40 -16.11
CA LYS A 330 0.46 -5.79 -17.45
C LYS A 330 -0.84 -4.99 -17.56
N ARG A 331 -0.94 -4.14 -18.58
CA ARG A 331 -2.16 -3.40 -18.89
C ARG A 331 -3.39 -4.32 -18.91
N GLY A 332 -4.44 -3.91 -18.21
CA GLY A 332 -5.70 -4.65 -18.15
C GLY A 332 -5.74 -5.72 -17.05
N ASP A 333 -4.61 -6.05 -16.43
CA ASP A 333 -4.60 -6.95 -15.28
C ASP A 333 -5.38 -6.32 -14.12
N GLU A 334 -6.19 -7.15 -13.47
CA GLU A 334 -6.91 -6.81 -12.25
C GLU A 334 -6.56 -7.82 -11.15
N THR A 335 -6.32 -7.32 -9.95
CA THR A 335 -6.05 -8.15 -8.76
C THR A 335 -6.53 -7.44 -7.51
N THR A 336 -6.26 -8.01 -6.33
CA THR A 336 -6.51 -7.36 -5.05
C THR A 336 -5.27 -7.42 -4.17
N LEU A 337 -5.16 -6.51 -3.20
CA LEU A 337 -4.07 -6.59 -2.21
C LEU A 337 -4.07 -7.94 -1.47
N LEU A 338 -5.25 -8.52 -1.21
CA LEU A 338 -5.35 -9.83 -0.57
C LEU A 338 -4.81 -10.92 -1.49
N ALA A 339 -5.21 -10.94 -2.77
CA ALA A 339 -4.72 -11.90 -3.74
C ALA A 339 -3.19 -11.81 -3.91
N LEU A 340 -2.60 -10.60 -3.91
CA LEU A 340 -1.15 -10.43 -3.93
C LEU A 340 -0.47 -10.96 -2.65
N ARG A 341 -1.14 -10.98 -1.51
CA ARG A 341 -0.60 -11.58 -0.28
C ARG A 341 -0.77 -13.10 -0.24
N GLU A 342 -1.85 -13.61 -0.84
CA GLU A 342 -2.22 -15.03 -0.80
C GLU A 342 -1.67 -15.87 -1.97
N SER A 343 -1.36 -15.25 -3.13
CA SER A 343 -0.91 -16.00 -4.30
C SER A 343 0.43 -16.72 -4.05
N ASN A 344 0.36 -18.06 -4.13
CA ASN A 344 1.46 -19.02 -3.99
C ASN A 344 1.63 -19.67 -5.37
N PRO A 345 2.80 -19.50 -6.02
CA PRO A 345 3.95 -20.28 -5.62
C PRO A 345 5.16 -19.40 -5.28
N ALA A 346 5.95 -19.85 -4.32
CA ALA A 346 7.25 -19.28 -4.02
C ALA A 346 8.16 -19.36 -5.25
N ILE A 347 8.45 -18.20 -5.87
CA ILE A 347 9.69 -18.03 -6.62
C ILE A 347 10.79 -18.15 -5.56
N SER A 348 11.43 -19.31 -5.54
CA SER A 348 12.37 -19.72 -4.49
C SER A 348 13.80 -19.32 -4.83
N SER A 349 14.03 -18.81 -6.05
CA SER A 349 15.36 -18.48 -6.55
C SER A 349 15.37 -17.31 -7.52
N ARG A 350 16.53 -16.68 -7.64
CA ARG A 350 16.78 -15.57 -8.57
C ARG A 350 16.72 -16.00 -10.04
N ASP A 351 17.10 -17.23 -10.34
CA ASP A 351 17.07 -17.77 -11.70
C ASP A 351 15.63 -17.88 -12.21
N GLU A 352 14.70 -18.28 -11.33
CA GLU A 352 13.26 -18.28 -11.62
C GLU A 352 12.71 -16.85 -11.85
N LEU A 353 13.24 -15.83 -11.16
CA LEU A 353 12.85 -14.43 -11.37
C LEU A 353 13.39 -13.87 -12.70
N ASP A 354 14.66 -14.14 -13.02
CA ASP A 354 15.29 -13.67 -14.25
C ASP A 354 14.67 -14.37 -15.50
N GLU A 355 14.31 -15.65 -15.39
CA GLU A 355 13.59 -16.41 -16.41
C GLU A 355 12.14 -15.91 -16.59
N TYR A 356 11.44 -15.61 -15.49
CA TYR A 356 10.11 -15.02 -15.53
C TYR A 356 10.12 -13.61 -16.14
N LEU A 357 11.10 -12.77 -15.79
CA LEU A 357 11.29 -11.43 -16.37
C LEU A 357 11.62 -11.50 -17.86
N ALA A 358 12.41 -12.48 -18.30
CA ALA A 358 12.70 -12.72 -19.71
C ALA A 358 11.46 -13.16 -20.49
N ALA A 359 10.68 -14.10 -19.95
CA ALA A 359 9.42 -14.55 -20.55
C ALA A 359 8.34 -13.45 -20.58
N ALA A 360 8.37 -12.50 -19.64
CA ALA A 360 7.43 -11.38 -19.61
C ALA A 360 7.79 -10.26 -20.60
N ALA A 361 9.03 -10.23 -21.11
CA ALA A 361 9.55 -9.24 -22.06
C ALA A 361 9.35 -9.63 -23.54
N GLU A 362 8.96 -10.88 -23.80
CA GLU A 362 8.34 -11.34 -25.06
C GLU A 362 6.83 -11.05 -25.06
#